data_AF-A0A522B3H9-F1
#
_entry.id   AF-A0A522B3H9-F1
#
_cell.length_a   1.000
_cell.length_b   1.000
_cell.length_c   1.000
_cell.angle_alpha   90.00
_cell.angle_beta   90.00
_cell.angle_gamma   90.00
#
_symmetry.space_group_name_H-M   'P 1'
#
loop_
_entity.id
_entity.type
_entity.pdbx_description
1 polymer ?
#
loop_
_entity_poly.entity_id
_entity_poly.type
_entity_poly.pdbx_seq_one_letter_code
_entity_poly.pdbx_strand_id
1 'polypeptide(L)'
;MAQKFGNGRWVQEGFLDNRRPGRVVGRITFAAVGPVEFLLRGDFKGEIHGKLIIFGNPSFEDDDVAGHVLGDLENPQTGEVSLMSFDPHPHLPPHPYLEWFSDRDNHYRIELAVGAARIASAEEESALASDLAAIAARFSALPAAPAKTRSDSDWV
;
A
#
# COMPACT_ATOMS: atom_id res chain seq x y z
N MET A 1 4.12 -19.27 4.52
CA MET A 1 3.28 -18.07 4.76
C MET A 1 2.27 -17.99 3.62
N ALA A 2 0.97 -18.05 3.93
CA ALA A 2 -0.08 -17.99 2.92
C ALA A 2 -0.29 -16.53 2.47
N GLN A 3 -0.25 -16.28 1.16
CA GLN A 3 -0.63 -14.99 0.59
C GLN A 3 -2.11 -14.74 0.91
N LYS A 4 -2.43 -13.65 1.63
CA LYS A 4 -3.81 -13.33 1.98
C LYS A 4 -4.52 -12.61 0.84
N PHE A 5 -3.77 -11.87 0.00
CA PHE A 5 -4.35 -11.01 -1.01
C PHE A 5 -3.49 -10.85 -2.27
N GLY A 6 -4.13 -10.87 -3.44
CA GLY A 6 -3.54 -10.58 -4.75
C GLY A 6 -4.65 -10.21 -5.72
N ASN A 7 -5.24 -9.02 -5.62
CA ASN A 7 -6.41 -8.64 -6.42
C ASN A 7 -6.40 -7.16 -6.81
N GLY A 8 -5.64 -6.82 -7.87
CA GLY A 8 -5.68 -5.48 -8.46
C GLY A 8 -7.11 -5.04 -8.83
N ARG A 9 -7.96 -5.95 -9.30
CA ARG A 9 -9.33 -5.66 -9.78
C ARG A 9 -10.27 -4.97 -8.77
N TRP A 10 -10.05 -5.16 -7.47
CA TRP A 10 -10.89 -4.52 -6.43
C TRP A 10 -10.26 -3.25 -5.84
N VAL A 11 -9.09 -2.86 -6.33
CA VAL A 11 -8.50 -1.55 -6.04
C VAL A 11 -9.14 -0.56 -7.00
N GLN A 12 -9.71 0.52 -6.50
CA GLN A 12 -10.27 1.59 -7.33
C GLN A 12 -9.20 2.62 -7.66
N GLU A 13 -8.64 3.25 -6.62
CA GLU A 13 -7.66 4.33 -6.74
C GLU A 13 -6.91 4.51 -5.42
N GLY A 14 -5.81 5.24 -5.46
CA GLY A 14 -5.05 5.56 -4.26
C GLY A 14 -3.86 6.47 -4.51
N PHE A 15 -3.24 6.88 -3.41
CA PHE A 15 -1.97 7.58 -3.39
C PHE A 15 -1.12 7.07 -2.22
N LEU A 16 0.19 6.97 -2.43
CA LEU A 16 1.16 6.54 -1.43
C LEU A 16 2.41 7.42 -1.50
N ASP A 17 2.79 7.99 -0.36
CA ASP A 17 3.90 8.92 -0.17
C ASP A 17 5.09 8.23 0.49
N ASN A 18 6.23 8.20 -0.19
CA ASN A 18 7.50 7.75 0.37
C ASN A 18 8.56 8.87 0.38
N ARG A 19 8.16 10.15 0.26
CA ARG A 19 9.10 11.28 0.29
C ARG A 19 9.86 11.41 1.62
N ARG A 20 9.34 10.81 2.70
CA ARG A 20 10.06 10.68 3.97
C ARG A 20 10.68 9.28 4.05
N PRO A 21 12.02 9.17 4.14
CA PRO A 21 12.70 7.87 4.20
C PRO A 21 12.21 6.97 5.33
N GLY A 22 12.21 5.66 5.07
CA GLY A 22 11.79 4.60 5.97
C GLY A 22 10.29 4.50 6.20
N ARG A 23 9.47 5.24 5.44
CA ARG A 23 8.04 5.35 5.68
C ARG A 23 7.21 5.53 4.42
N VAL A 24 6.11 4.80 4.34
CA VAL A 24 5.07 4.98 3.32
C VAL A 24 3.76 5.39 4.00
N VAL A 25 3.15 6.49 3.54
CA VAL A 25 1.86 6.99 4.05
C VAL A 25 0.89 7.20 2.91
N GLY A 26 -0.37 6.84 3.08
CA GLY A 26 -1.36 7.20 2.08
C GLY A 26 -2.71 6.55 2.29
N ARG A 27 -3.46 6.43 1.20
CA ARG A 27 -4.82 5.89 1.19
C ARG A 27 -5.09 5.14 -0.10
N ILE A 28 -5.78 4.02 0.02
CA ILE A 28 -6.26 3.22 -1.11
C ILE A 28 -7.75 2.96 -0.91
N THR A 29 -8.55 3.16 -1.95
CA THR A 29 -9.97 2.82 -1.96
C THR A 29 -10.16 1.44 -2.57
N PHE A 30 -10.84 0.56 -1.84
CA PHE A 30 -11.18 -0.80 -2.27
C PHE A 30 -12.69 -0.96 -2.44
N ALA A 31 -13.12 -1.85 -3.34
CA ALA A 31 -14.51 -2.28 -3.47
C ALA A 31 -15.05 -2.80 -2.13
N ALA A 32 -16.33 -2.53 -1.84
CA ALA A 32 -17.06 -2.86 -0.59
C ALA A 32 -16.49 -2.32 0.75
N VAL A 33 -15.17 -2.11 0.88
CA VAL A 33 -14.52 -1.59 2.11
C VAL A 33 -14.45 -0.06 2.10
N GLY A 34 -14.27 0.54 0.92
CA GLY A 34 -14.03 1.96 0.77
C GLY A 34 -12.59 2.36 1.08
N PRO A 35 -12.34 3.61 1.52
CA PRO A 35 -11.00 4.12 1.75
C PRO A 35 -10.34 3.48 2.97
N VAL A 36 -9.12 2.99 2.78
CA VAL A 36 -8.25 2.42 3.81
C VAL A 36 -6.97 3.25 3.87
N GLU A 37 -6.60 3.68 5.08
CA GLU A 37 -5.39 4.47 5.31
C GLU A 37 -4.19 3.56 5.61
N PHE A 38 -3.01 4.01 5.21
CA PHE A 38 -1.76 3.26 5.27
C PHE A 38 -0.69 4.04 6.03
N LEU A 39 0.00 3.33 6.93
CA LEU A 39 1.29 3.74 7.50
C LEU A 39 2.20 2.52 7.58
N LEU A 40 3.12 2.39 6.62
CA LEU A 40 4.05 1.27 6.54
C LEU A 40 5.48 1.72 6.81
N ARG A 41 6.28 0.83 7.38
CA ARG A 41 7.73 0.96 7.55
C ARG A 41 8.46 0.48 6.30
N GLY A 42 9.54 1.15 5.93
CA GLY A 42 10.30 0.83 4.72
C GLY A 42 10.02 1.81 3.57
N ASP A 43 10.61 1.51 2.42
CA ASP A 43 10.65 2.44 1.28
C ASP A 43 10.25 1.76 -0.02
N PHE A 44 9.78 2.57 -0.96
CA PHE A 44 9.68 2.15 -2.36
C PHE A 44 11.06 1.83 -2.94
N LYS A 45 11.08 1.13 -4.07
CA LYS A 45 12.27 0.74 -4.82
C LYS A 45 12.26 1.37 -6.21
N GLY A 46 13.42 1.37 -6.86
CA GLY A 46 13.57 1.87 -8.23
C GLY A 46 13.29 3.36 -8.37
N GLU A 47 12.68 3.74 -9.49
CA GLU A 47 12.44 5.13 -9.88
C GLU A 47 11.46 5.89 -8.98
N ILE A 48 10.59 5.17 -8.26
CA ILE A 48 9.61 5.77 -7.35
C ILE A 48 10.16 5.96 -5.93
N HIS A 49 11.38 5.52 -5.62
CA HIS A 49 11.99 5.74 -4.30
C HIS A 49 12.02 7.23 -3.93
N GLY A 50 11.53 7.57 -2.74
CA GLY A 50 11.48 8.96 -2.28
C GLY A 50 10.42 9.81 -2.97
N LYS A 51 9.39 9.21 -3.60
CA LYS A 51 8.34 9.93 -4.36
C LYS A 51 6.95 9.73 -3.77
N LEU A 52 6.03 10.59 -4.19
CA LEU A 52 4.59 10.37 -4.07
C LEU A 52 4.10 9.72 -5.37
N ILE A 53 3.37 8.62 -5.26
CA ILE A 53 2.69 7.99 -6.39
C ILE A 53 1.18 8.15 -6.26
N ILE A 54 0.50 8.25 -7.40
CA ILE A 54 -0.95 8.24 -7.53
C ILE A 54 -1.30 7.15 -8.54
N PHE A 55 -2.38 6.43 -8.27
CA PHE A 55 -2.85 5.37 -9.16
C PHE A 55 -4.37 5.26 -9.18
N GLY A 56 -4.86 4.79 -10.31
CA GLY A 56 -6.27 4.49 -10.56
C GLY A 56 -6.35 3.24 -11.42
N ASN A 57 -7.17 2.29 -11.01
CA ASN A 57 -7.31 1.02 -11.72
C ASN A 57 -8.43 1.13 -12.77
N PRO A 58 -8.11 1.09 -14.08
CA PRO A 58 -9.13 1.11 -15.12
C PRO A 58 -9.98 -0.17 -15.17
N SER A 59 -9.47 -1.27 -14.60
CA SER A 59 -10.16 -2.56 -14.52
C SER A 59 -10.81 -2.77 -13.15
N PHE A 60 -11.28 -1.69 -12.53
CA PHE A 60 -11.96 -1.76 -11.23
C PHE A 60 -13.32 -2.45 -11.38
N GLU A 61 -13.56 -3.45 -10.53
CA GLU A 61 -14.82 -4.17 -10.41
C GLU A 61 -15.37 -3.99 -9.00
N ASP A 62 -16.57 -3.44 -8.90
CA ASP A 62 -17.32 -3.40 -7.63
C ASP A 62 -18.34 -4.54 -7.66
N ASP A 63 -17.88 -5.75 -7.34
CA ASP A 63 -18.71 -6.96 -7.29
C ASP A 63 -18.98 -7.43 -5.85
N ASP A 64 -20.09 -8.13 -5.64
CA ASP A 64 -20.51 -8.62 -4.30
C ASP A 64 -19.50 -9.60 -3.67
N VAL A 65 -18.56 -10.13 -4.48
CA VAL A 65 -17.50 -11.04 -4.04
C VAL A 65 -16.40 -10.27 -3.31
N ALA A 66 -16.16 -9.00 -3.68
CA ALA A 66 -15.16 -8.15 -3.05
C ALA A 66 -15.34 -8.09 -1.52
N GLY A 67 -16.57 -7.88 -1.04
CA GLY A 67 -16.85 -7.80 0.39
C GLY A 67 -16.53 -9.09 1.16
N HIS A 68 -16.70 -10.25 0.54
CA HIS A 68 -16.38 -11.54 1.16
C HIS A 68 -14.88 -11.77 1.29
N VAL A 69 -14.11 -11.34 0.29
CA VAL A 69 -12.65 -11.56 0.28
C VAL A 69 -11.89 -10.45 1.02
N LEU A 70 -12.42 -9.23 1.00
CA LEU A 70 -11.85 -8.07 1.68
C LEU A 70 -12.38 -7.87 3.11
N GLY A 71 -13.37 -8.65 3.56
CA GLY A 71 -14.00 -8.49 4.88
C GLY A 71 -13.01 -8.53 6.06
N ASP A 72 -11.91 -9.27 5.93
CA ASP A 72 -10.84 -9.37 6.93
C ASP A 72 -9.63 -8.47 6.64
N LEU A 73 -9.79 -7.48 5.75
CA LEU A 73 -8.77 -6.48 5.48
C LEU A 73 -8.60 -5.60 6.72
N GLU A 74 -7.35 -5.47 7.18
CA GLU A 74 -7.04 -4.61 8.31
C GLU A 74 -7.29 -3.14 7.93
N ASN A 75 -7.97 -2.39 8.81
CA ASN A 75 -8.19 -0.97 8.63
C ASN A 75 -8.00 -0.25 9.97
N PRO A 76 -6.96 0.59 10.13
CA PRO A 76 -5.98 0.95 9.11
C PRO A 76 -4.96 -0.14 8.76
N GLN A 77 -4.23 0.05 7.67
CA GLN A 77 -3.10 -0.79 7.26
C GLN A 77 -1.80 -0.28 7.91
N THR A 78 -1.22 -1.11 8.77
CA THR A 78 0.08 -0.88 9.43
C THR A 78 0.97 -2.10 9.25
N GLY A 79 2.28 -1.90 9.08
CA GLY A 79 3.16 -3.00 8.68
C GLY A 79 4.49 -2.57 8.09
N GLU A 80 5.04 -3.43 7.23
CA GLU A 80 6.33 -3.26 6.56
C GLU A 80 6.20 -3.47 5.05
N VAL A 81 6.80 -2.56 4.28
CA VAL A 81 6.93 -2.66 2.83
C VAL A 81 7.83 -3.85 2.48
N SER A 82 7.33 -4.76 1.64
CA SER A 82 8.13 -5.85 1.05
C SER A 82 8.76 -5.37 -0.26
N LEU A 83 7.90 -5.05 -1.24
CA LEU A 83 8.30 -4.55 -2.55
C LEU A 83 7.24 -3.58 -3.08
N MET A 84 7.63 -2.33 -3.28
CA MET A 84 6.82 -1.33 -3.98
C MET A 84 7.65 -0.73 -5.11
N SER A 85 7.30 -1.05 -6.34
CA SER A 85 8.06 -0.65 -7.55
C SER A 85 7.15 -0.56 -8.76
N PHE A 86 7.55 0.21 -9.77
CA PHE A 86 6.98 0.12 -11.11
C PHE A 86 7.72 -0.87 -12.01
N ASP A 87 8.92 -1.30 -11.61
CA ASP A 87 9.77 -2.23 -12.38
C ASP A 87 9.97 -3.57 -11.65
N PRO A 88 8.95 -4.43 -11.52
CA PRO A 88 9.15 -5.70 -10.82
C PRO A 88 9.88 -6.74 -11.68
N HIS A 89 10.05 -6.57 -13.01
CA HIS A 89 10.66 -7.61 -13.86
C HIS A 89 11.31 -7.09 -15.17
N PRO A 90 12.52 -7.53 -15.55
CA PRO A 90 13.23 -7.06 -16.75
C PRO A 90 12.60 -7.50 -18.09
N HIS A 91 11.69 -8.47 -18.07
CA HIS A 91 10.99 -8.97 -19.27
C HIS A 91 9.51 -8.58 -19.35
N LEU A 92 9.02 -7.78 -18.39
CA LEU A 92 7.64 -7.27 -18.42
C LEU A 92 7.67 -5.75 -18.54
N PRO A 93 6.70 -5.14 -19.23
CA PRO A 93 6.51 -3.70 -19.15
C PRO A 93 6.33 -3.26 -17.68
N PRO A 94 6.86 -2.09 -17.31
CA PRO A 94 6.71 -1.55 -15.96
C PRO A 94 5.22 -1.55 -15.55
N HIS A 95 4.92 -2.20 -14.44
CA HIS A 95 3.58 -2.24 -13.89
C HIS A 95 3.64 -2.04 -12.37
N PRO A 96 2.70 -1.29 -11.79
CA PRO A 96 2.73 -1.00 -10.37
C PRO A 96 2.53 -2.27 -9.56
N TYR A 97 3.57 -2.65 -8.81
CA TYR A 97 3.58 -3.78 -7.89
C TYR A 97 3.72 -3.24 -6.48
N LEU A 98 2.70 -3.45 -5.65
CA LEU A 98 2.67 -2.99 -4.26
C LEU A 98 2.49 -4.18 -3.33
N GLU A 99 3.49 -4.45 -2.50
CA GLU A 99 3.52 -5.61 -1.62
C GLU A 99 4.02 -5.23 -0.23
N TRP A 100 3.32 -5.72 0.80
CA TRP A 100 3.63 -5.45 2.20
C TRP A 100 3.15 -6.58 3.11
N PHE A 101 3.70 -6.61 4.32
CA PHE A 101 3.22 -7.43 5.42
C PHE A 101 2.56 -6.52 6.45
N SER A 102 1.40 -6.89 6.99
CA SER A 102 0.85 -6.18 8.15
C SER A 102 1.62 -6.49 9.42
N ASP A 103 1.39 -5.73 10.49
CA ASP A 103 1.95 -6.01 11.82
C ASP A 103 1.51 -7.40 12.37
N ARG A 104 0.43 -7.96 11.83
CA ARG A 104 -0.06 -9.32 12.11
C ARG A 104 0.51 -10.38 11.17
N ASP A 105 1.55 -10.06 10.40
CA ASP A 105 2.22 -10.90 9.41
C ASP A 105 1.31 -11.37 8.25
N ASN A 106 0.17 -10.70 8.02
CA ASN A 106 -0.64 -10.96 6.84
C ASN A 106 0.06 -10.38 5.60
N HIS A 107 0.23 -11.20 4.57
CA HIS A 107 0.88 -10.80 3.32
C HIS A 107 -0.14 -10.27 2.31
N TYR A 108 0.07 -9.04 1.85
CA TYR A 108 -0.79 -8.35 0.90
C TYR A 108 -0.03 -7.95 -0.35
N ARG A 109 -0.70 -8.08 -1.50
CA ARG A 109 -0.17 -7.70 -2.80
C ARG A 109 -1.24 -7.06 -3.69
N ILE A 110 -0.85 -6.01 -4.40
CA ILE A 110 -1.61 -5.36 -5.46
C ILE A 110 -0.72 -5.31 -6.70
N GLU A 111 -1.27 -5.77 -7.82
CA GLU A 111 -0.69 -5.64 -9.16
C GLU A 111 -1.67 -4.83 -10.00
N LEU A 112 -1.24 -3.67 -10.49
CA LEU A 112 -2.06 -2.84 -11.38
C LEU A 112 -1.59 -2.95 -12.82
N ALA A 113 -2.46 -2.56 -13.76
CA ALA A 113 -2.10 -2.51 -15.17
C ALA A 113 -0.98 -1.49 -15.44
N VAL A 114 -0.28 -1.67 -16.56
CA VAL A 114 0.72 -0.72 -17.07
C VAL A 114 0.07 0.67 -17.22
N GLY A 115 0.75 1.71 -16.72
CA GLY A 115 0.27 3.09 -16.78
C GLY A 115 -0.87 3.43 -15.79
N ALA A 116 -1.32 2.47 -14.98
CA ALA A 116 -2.34 2.71 -13.95
C ALA A 116 -1.80 3.48 -12.74
N ALA A 117 -0.48 3.64 -12.62
CA ALA A 117 0.15 4.49 -11.63
C ALA A 117 1.19 5.43 -12.27
N ARG A 118 1.45 6.52 -11.57
CA ARG A 118 2.46 7.52 -11.94
C ARG A 118 2.99 8.24 -10.72
N ILE A 119 4.15 8.87 -10.88
CA ILE A 119 4.66 9.84 -9.90
C ILE A 119 3.78 11.09 -9.96
N ALA A 120 3.44 11.64 -8.79
CA ALA A 120 2.64 12.84 -8.67
C ALA A 120 3.38 14.08 -9.20
N SER A 121 2.63 15.06 -9.74
CA SER A 121 3.18 16.39 -10.05
C SER A 121 3.34 17.23 -8.77
N ALA A 122 4.04 18.36 -8.87
CA ALA A 122 4.21 19.28 -7.74
C ALA A 122 2.87 19.84 -7.24
N GLU A 123 1.92 20.10 -8.15
CA GLU A 123 0.57 20.57 -7.81
C GLU A 123 -0.20 19.51 -7.02
N GLU A 124 -0.11 18.24 -7.43
CA GLU A 124 -0.78 17.13 -6.75
C GLU A 124 -0.14 16.83 -5.39
N GLU A 125 1.19 16.90 -5.32
CA GLU A 125 1.93 16.81 -4.07
C GLU A 125 1.48 17.86 -3.06
N SER A 126 1.24 19.09 -3.53
CA SER A 126 0.73 20.19 -2.71
C SER A 126 -0.73 19.96 -2.29
N ALA A 127 -1.58 19.53 -3.23
CA ALA A 127 -2.99 19.23 -2.97
C ALA A 127 -3.16 18.12 -1.91
N LEU A 128 -2.33 17.08 -1.96
CA LEU A 128 -2.37 15.93 -1.05
C LEU A 128 -1.61 16.14 0.26
N ALA A 129 -0.86 17.25 0.41
CA ALA A 129 -0.01 17.48 1.57
C ALA A 129 -0.80 17.49 2.89
N SER A 130 -1.99 18.11 2.89
CA SER A 130 -2.85 18.19 4.07
C SER A 130 -3.41 16.83 4.47
N ASP A 131 -3.89 16.04 3.50
CA ASP A 131 -4.38 14.68 3.70
C ASP A 131 -3.27 13.78 4.26
N LEU A 132 -2.08 13.80 3.66
CA LEU A 132 -0.92 13.01 4.11
C LEU A 132 -0.49 13.37 5.52
N ALA A 133 -0.49 14.67 5.87
CA ALA A 133 -0.19 15.12 7.21
C ALA A 133 -1.25 14.65 8.23
N ALA A 134 -2.53 14.72 7.85
CA ALA A 134 -3.64 14.28 8.70
C ALA A 134 -3.61 12.77 8.95
N ILE A 135 -3.34 11.96 7.92
CA ILE A 135 -3.14 10.51 8.05
C ILE A 135 -1.97 10.23 9.00
N ALA A 136 -0.80 10.82 8.75
CA ALA A 136 0.37 10.59 9.60
C ALA A 136 0.13 11.01 11.07
N ALA A 137 -0.62 12.09 11.31
CA ALA A 137 -0.97 12.55 12.65
C ALA A 137 -1.93 11.59 13.36
N ARG A 138 -2.98 11.10 12.66
CA ARG A 138 -3.92 10.10 13.21
C ARG A 138 -3.18 8.87 13.70
N PHE A 139 -2.27 8.33 12.89
CA PHE A 139 -1.53 7.13 13.26
C PHE A 139 -0.50 7.37 14.37
N SER A 140 0.09 8.56 14.45
CA SER A 140 0.99 8.91 15.57
C SER A 140 0.25 8.99 16.91
N ALA A 141 -1.07 9.19 16.88
CA ALA A 141 -1.92 9.17 18.07
C ALA A 141 -2.46 7.77 18.41
N LEU A 142 -2.27 6.77 17.53
CA LEU A 142 -2.64 5.39 17.85
C LEU A 142 -1.65 4.81 18.87
N PRO A 143 -2.12 3.99 19.83
CA PRO A 143 -1.22 3.30 20.73
C PRO A 143 -0.26 2.42 19.90
N ALA A 144 1.03 2.46 20.24
CA ALA A 144 2.02 1.62 19.59
C ALA A 144 1.57 0.16 19.66
N ALA A 145 1.58 -0.53 18.52
CA ALA A 145 1.37 -1.96 18.50
C ALA A 145 2.38 -2.61 19.47
N PRO A 146 1.99 -3.66 20.22
CA PRO A 146 2.91 -4.33 21.12
C PRO A 146 4.14 -4.77 20.32
N ALA A 147 5.31 -4.26 20.73
CA ALA A 147 6.57 -4.57 20.07
C ALA A 147 6.77 -6.10 20.10
N LYS A 148 6.84 -6.74 18.93
CA LYS A 148 7.28 -8.13 18.85
C LYS A 148 8.72 -8.18 19.35
N THR A 149 8.95 -8.73 20.54
CA THR A 149 10.25 -9.29 20.90
C THR A 149 10.58 -10.34 19.85
N ARG A 150 11.62 -10.08 19.08
CA ARG A 150 12.19 -11.00 18.10
C ARG A 150 12.76 -12.22 18.87
N SER A 151 11.92 -13.15 19.29
CA SER A 151 12.32 -14.44 19.84
C SER A 151 12.01 -15.51 18.80
N ASP A 152 13.10 -16.14 18.37
CA ASP A 152 13.21 -17.41 17.66
C ASP A 152 12.74 -17.46 16.20
N SER A 153 13.69 -17.06 15.38
CA SER A 153 14.00 -17.69 14.11
C SER A 153 14.27 -19.19 14.31
N ASP A 154 13.22 -20.01 14.34
CA ASP A 154 13.35 -21.46 14.13
C ASP A 154 13.02 -21.79 12.68
N TRP A 155 14.04 -21.69 11.83
CA TRP A 155 14.09 -22.40 10.55
C TRP A 155 14.85 -23.71 10.78
N VAL A 156 14.14 -24.83 10.77
CA VAL A 156 14.66 -26.17 10.51
C VAL A 156 14.13 -26.64 9.17
#